data_AF-A0AAU2K049-F1
#
_entry.id   AF-A0AAU2K049-F1
#
_cell.length_a   1.000
_cell.length_b   1.000
_cell.length_c   1.000
_cell.angle_alpha   90.00
_cell.angle_beta   90.00
_cell.angle_gamma   90.00
#
_symmetry.space_group_name_H-M   'P 1'
#
loop_
_entity.id
_entity.type
_entity.pdbx_description
1 polymer ?
#
loop_
_entity_poly.entity_id
_entity_poly.type
_entity_poly.pdbx_seq_one_letter_code
_entity_poly.pdbx_strand_id
1 'polypeptide(L)'
;MTEAVKRLVAGTEIARELWLLSGNECAWPNCTVRLLNENDDWVGEIAHIRGVAATSARHDPSMTNEERRAYENLLILCPTHHEQVDKPKGRVIHTVSDLERIKERHEDRFRRALTAIAESQDEYIDLTRHSVVRPCKTLARFLPDNDHEERMADAVTVNRFAELLGRVTLASRGLLYVVVEHKGLLGVEEAARRNGCSPHRIFDLVAELDRNRLAWVDPDDDRVRNRIVLTKGFNHPILDGWDFFESLITFASERSDVALKDVIVGLDFTLLD
;
A
#
# COMPACT_ATOMS: atom_id res chain seq x y z
N MET A 1 -19.42 35.44 26.45
CA MET A 1 -19.66 36.42 25.38
C MET A 1 -19.31 35.73 24.08
N THR A 2 -20.24 35.67 23.13
CA THR A 2 -19.96 35.11 21.80
C THR A 2 -18.95 36.02 21.08
N GLU A 3 -17.91 35.41 20.51
CA GLU A 3 -16.88 36.11 19.76
C GLU A 3 -17.51 36.85 18.56
N ALA A 4 -17.00 38.04 18.23
CA ALA A 4 -17.46 38.78 17.05
C ALA A 4 -17.07 38.02 15.77
N VAL A 5 -18.03 37.84 14.86
CA VAL A 5 -17.81 37.15 13.57
C VAL A 5 -16.76 37.92 12.75
N LYS A 6 -15.68 37.23 12.37
CA LYS A 6 -14.58 37.80 11.57
C LYS A 6 -14.21 36.85 10.43
N ARG A 7 -13.97 37.41 9.23
CA ARG A 7 -13.39 36.66 8.11
C ARG A 7 -11.89 36.51 8.35
N LEU A 8 -11.47 35.28 8.64
CA LEU A 8 -10.07 34.91 8.74
C LEU A 8 -9.60 34.28 7.43
N VAL A 9 -8.33 34.53 7.09
CA VAL A 9 -7.68 33.81 5.98
C VAL A 9 -7.37 32.39 6.45
N ALA A 10 -7.51 31.41 5.56
CA ALA A 10 -7.09 30.04 5.84
C ALA A 10 -5.60 30.03 6.20
N GLY A 11 -5.23 29.21 7.19
CA GLY A 11 -3.82 29.02 7.53
C GLY A 11 -3.03 28.46 6.34
N THR A 12 -1.73 28.74 6.27
CA THR A 12 -0.86 28.27 5.18
C THR A 12 -0.87 26.75 5.02
N GLU A 13 -0.94 26.00 6.12
CA GLU A 13 -1.05 24.53 6.12
C GLU A 13 -2.39 24.06 5.54
N ILE A 14 -3.50 24.64 6.00
CA ILE A 14 -4.86 24.33 5.50
C ILE A 14 -4.96 24.61 3.99
N ALA A 15 -4.43 25.75 3.56
CA ALA A 15 -4.43 26.12 2.14
C ALA A 15 -3.61 25.12 1.31
N ARG A 16 -2.42 24.72 1.79
CA ARG A 16 -1.60 23.70 1.11
C ARG A 16 -2.33 22.37 0.99
N GLU A 17 -2.99 21.91 2.04
CA GLU A 17 -3.73 20.65 2.03
C GLU A 17 -4.88 20.70 1.00
N LEU A 18 -5.67 21.78 1.00
CA LEU A 18 -6.72 22.00 0.02
C LEU A 18 -6.18 22.02 -1.42
N TRP A 19 -5.03 22.65 -1.66
CA TRP A 19 -4.42 22.69 -2.99
C TRP A 19 -3.94 21.31 -3.43
N LEU A 20 -3.26 20.57 -2.56
CA LEU A 20 -2.77 19.22 -2.85
C LEU A 20 -3.92 18.26 -3.19
N LEU A 21 -5.00 18.30 -2.40
CA LEU A 21 -6.16 17.44 -2.61
C LEU A 21 -7.14 17.96 -3.67
N SER A 22 -6.88 19.13 -4.27
CA SER A 22 -7.65 19.63 -5.42
C SER A 22 -7.29 18.92 -6.72
N GLY A 23 -6.07 18.40 -6.84
CA GLY A 23 -5.56 17.77 -8.06
C GLY A 23 -5.61 18.67 -9.31
N ASN A 24 -5.50 19.99 -9.13
CA ASN A 24 -5.67 20.99 -10.19
C ASN A 24 -7.05 20.93 -10.87
N GLU A 25 -8.08 20.49 -10.15
CA GLU A 25 -9.45 20.37 -10.65
C GLU A 25 -10.43 21.06 -9.71
N CYS A 26 -11.43 21.71 -10.29
CA CYS A 26 -12.59 22.19 -9.54
C CYS A 26 -13.29 21.02 -8.85
N ALA A 27 -13.64 21.15 -7.57
CA ALA A 27 -14.34 20.09 -6.84
C ALA A 27 -15.75 19.81 -7.37
N TRP A 28 -16.33 20.72 -8.15
CA TRP A 28 -17.70 20.59 -8.63
C TRP A 28 -17.90 19.36 -9.52
N PRO A 29 -18.99 18.57 -9.31
CA PRO A 29 -19.23 17.37 -10.10
C PRO A 29 -19.27 17.65 -11.61
N ASN A 30 -18.54 16.83 -12.38
CA ASN A 30 -18.44 16.90 -13.85
C ASN A 30 -17.84 18.20 -14.39
N CYS A 31 -17.22 19.03 -13.55
CA CYS A 31 -16.48 20.20 -14.01
C CYS A 31 -15.11 19.77 -14.54
N THR A 32 -14.76 20.23 -15.74
CA THR A 32 -13.48 19.91 -16.40
C THR A 32 -12.47 21.06 -16.31
N VAL A 33 -12.81 22.14 -15.60
CA VAL A 33 -11.96 23.34 -15.48
C VAL A 33 -10.74 23.02 -14.62
N ARG A 34 -9.56 23.34 -15.15
CA ARG A 34 -8.29 23.33 -14.43
C ARG A 34 -8.13 24.60 -13.61
N LEU A 35 -7.54 24.48 -12.43
CA LEU A 35 -7.34 25.60 -11.50
C LEU A 35 -6.06 26.38 -11.79
N LEU A 36 -5.13 25.78 -12.51
CA LEU A 36 -4.03 26.41 -13.20
C LEU A 36 -4.44 26.57 -14.67
N ASN A 37 -4.52 27.81 -15.14
CA ASN A 37 -4.94 28.11 -16.51
C ASN A 37 -3.79 27.93 -17.52
N GLU A 38 -4.05 28.17 -18.80
CA GLU A 38 -3.07 28.05 -19.88
C GLU A 38 -1.92 29.07 -19.80
N ASN A 39 -2.07 30.13 -19.00
CA ASN A 39 -1.05 31.16 -18.76
C ASN A 39 -0.25 30.89 -17.46
N ASP A 40 -0.39 29.71 -16.86
CA ASP A 40 0.18 29.35 -15.55
C ASP A 40 -0.33 30.21 -14.37
N ASP A 41 -1.48 30.88 -14.51
CA ASP A 41 -2.11 31.58 -13.40
C ASP A 41 -3.03 30.63 -12.61
N TRP A 42 -2.96 30.74 -11.28
CA TRP A 42 -3.89 30.05 -10.39
C TRP A 42 -5.23 30.81 -10.30
N VAL A 43 -6.32 30.14 -10.71
CA VAL A 43 -7.70 30.64 -10.71
C VAL A 43 -8.59 29.94 -9.68
N GLY A 44 -8.06 29.01 -8.87
CA GLY A 44 -8.84 28.29 -7.87
C GLY A 44 -9.17 29.13 -6.64
N GLU A 45 -10.41 29.06 -6.18
CA GLU A 45 -10.92 29.84 -5.07
C GLU A 45 -11.36 28.94 -3.91
N ILE A 46 -11.02 29.36 -2.68
CA ILE A 46 -11.49 28.71 -1.46
C ILE A 46 -12.94 29.16 -1.20
N ALA A 47 -13.87 28.22 -1.31
CA ALA A 47 -15.27 28.39 -0.97
C ALA A 47 -15.54 27.89 0.45
N HIS A 48 -16.50 28.52 1.13
CA HIS A 48 -16.97 28.07 2.44
C HIS A 48 -18.22 27.21 2.29
N ILE A 49 -18.23 26.04 2.92
CA ILE A 49 -19.42 25.20 3.03
C ILE A 49 -20.47 25.93 3.88
N ARG A 50 -20.10 26.37 5.08
CA ARG A 50 -20.90 27.24 5.94
C ARG A 50 -20.31 28.66 5.90
N GLY A 51 -21.12 29.62 5.47
CA GLY A 51 -20.68 30.99 5.20
C GLY A 51 -20.29 31.79 6.44
N VAL A 52 -19.37 32.74 6.25
CA VAL A 52 -18.76 33.49 7.35
C VAL A 52 -19.73 34.48 7.99
N ALA A 53 -20.37 35.36 7.20
CA ALA A 53 -21.23 36.42 7.74
C ALA A 53 -22.66 35.92 7.98
N ALA A 54 -23.41 36.56 8.88
CA ALA A 54 -24.83 36.25 9.12
C ALA A 54 -25.70 36.34 7.85
N THR A 55 -25.28 37.19 6.90
CA THR A 55 -25.93 37.36 5.59
C THR A 55 -25.43 36.37 4.53
N SER A 56 -24.33 35.65 4.78
CA SER A 56 -23.75 34.65 3.85
C SER A 56 -24.60 33.39 3.75
N ALA A 57 -24.48 32.66 2.64
CA ALA A 57 -25.17 31.39 2.47
C ALA A 57 -24.77 30.37 3.57
N ARG A 58 -25.76 29.65 4.12
CA ARG A 58 -25.56 28.57 5.11
C ARG A 58 -24.79 29.00 6.36
N HIS A 59 -24.93 30.25 6.79
CA HIS A 59 -24.30 30.72 8.03
C HIS A 59 -24.80 29.93 9.24
N ASP A 60 -23.87 29.46 10.06
CA ASP A 60 -24.14 28.82 11.34
C ASP A 60 -23.65 29.75 12.48
N PRO A 61 -24.57 30.28 13.30
CA PRO A 61 -24.21 31.17 14.40
C PRO A 61 -23.51 30.42 15.56
N SER A 62 -23.60 29.09 15.61
CA SER A 62 -22.93 28.29 16.65
C SER A 62 -21.43 28.11 16.40
N MET A 63 -20.96 28.30 15.15
CA MET A 63 -19.55 28.16 14.82
C MET A 63 -18.69 29.31 15.37
N THR A 64 -17.46 28.99 15.72
CA THR A 64 -16.35 29.91 16.02
C THR A 64 -15.69 30.43 14.74
N ASN A 65 -14.83 31.45 14.85
CA ASN A 65 -14.08 31.94 13.69
C ASN A 65 -13.08 30.89 13.18
N GLU A 66 -12.51 30.08 14.08
CA GLU A 66 -11.61 28.96 13.79
C GLU A 66 -12.31 27.87 12.98
N GLU A 67 -13.48 27.41 13.41
CA GLU A 67 -14.25 26.38 12.69
C GLU A 67 -14.66 26.87 11.29
N ARG A 68 -14.92 28.17 11.13
CA ARG A 68 -15.26 28.74 9.81
C ARG A 68 -14.11 28.65 8.81
N ARG A 69 -12.86 28.75 9.28
CA ARG A 69 -11.65 28.62 8.44
C ARG A 69 -10.99 27.24 8.50
N ALA A 70 -11.60 26.29 9.21
CA ALA A 70 -11.08 24.94 9.35
C ALA A 70 -11.20 24.18 8.02
N TYR A 71 -10.30 23.23 7.80
CA TYR A 71 -10.23 22.45 6.55
C TYR A 71 -11.57 21.81 6.16
N GLU A 72 -12.29 21.31 7.16
CA GLU A 72 -13.57 20.62 7.02
C GLU A 72 -14.66 21.53 6.44
N ASN A 73 -14.57 22.84 6.67
CA ASN A 73 -15.54 23.82 6.18
C ASN A 73 -15.16 24.44 4.83
N LEU A 74 -14.04 24.03 4.22
CA LEU A 74 -13.49 24.65 3.02
C LEU A 74 -13.40 23.66 1.87
N LEU A 75 -13.64 24.12 0.65
CA LEU A 75 -13.41 23.37 -0.59
C LEU A 75 -12.89 24.29 -1.69
N ILE A 76 -12.23 23.72 -2.70
CA ILE A 76 -11.67 24.48 -3.83
C ILE A 76 -12.60 24.39 -5.04
N LEU A 77 -12.97 25.54 -5.60
CA LEU A 77 -13.81 25.66 -6.79
C LEU A 77 -13.18 26.59 -7.82
N CYS A 78 -13.58 26.47 -9.09
CA CYS A 78 -13.30 27.51 -10.08
C CYS A 78 -14.21 28.73 -9.85
N PRO A 79 -13.88 29.92 -10.40
CA PRO A 79 -14.62 31.15 -10.12
C PRO A 79 -16.12 31.04 -10.43
N THR A 80 -16.46 30.30 -11.50
CA THR A 80 -17.86 30.08 -11.90
C THR A 80 -18.66 29.29 -10.87
N HIS A 81 -18.10 28.23 -10.29
CA HIS A 81 -18.81 27.41 -9.30
C HIS A 81 -18.72 28.02 -7.90
N HIS A 82 -17.62 28.72 -7.59
CA HIS A 82 -17.51 29.52 -6.38
C HIS A 82 -18.66 30.53 -6.30
N GLU A 83 -18.87 31.30 -7.37
CA GLU A 83 -19.96 32.28 -7.43
C GLU A 83 -21.35 31.64 -7.31
N GLN A 84 -21.56 30.44 -7.86
CA GLN A 84 -22.82 29.68 -7.72
C GLN A 84 -23.11 29.31 -6.26
N VAL A 85 -22.08 28.92 -5.51
CA VAL A 85 -22.19 28.50 -4.11
C VAL A 85 -22.33 29.68 -3.15
N ASP A 86 -21.67 30.80 -3.44
CA ASP A 86 -21.62 31.98 -2.58
C ASP A 86 -22.85 32.90 -2.73
N LYS A 87 -23.53 32.91 -3.88
CA LYS A 87 -24.72 33.74 -4.09
C LYS A 87 -25.86 33.36 -3.12
N PRO A 88 -26.67 34.33 -2.65
CA PRO A 88 -27.80 34.06 -1.74
C PRO A 88 -28.80 33.02 -2.26
N LYS A 89 -29.00 32.93 -3.58
CA LYS A 89 -29.84 31.90 -4.22
C LYS A 89 -29.25 30.48 -4.06
N GLY A 90 -27.92 30.35 -4.02
CA GLY A 90 -27.22 29.10 -3.76
C GLY A 90 -27.50 28.51 -2.38
N ARG A 91 -27.97 29.33 -1.41
CA ARG A 91 -28.42 28.87 -0.08
C ARG A 91 -29.58 27.88 -0.15
N VAL A 92 -30.46 28.01 -1.15
CA VAL A 92 -31.66 27.16 -1.33
C VAL A 92 -31.37 25.95 -2.22
N ILE A 93 -30.39 26.07 -3.11
CA ILE A 93 -30.11 25.08 -4.16
C ILE A 93 -29.05 24.07 -3.69
N HIS A 94 -28.09 24.49 -2.88
CA HIS A 94 -26.98 23.64 -2.41
C HIS A 94 -26.94 23.65 -0.88
N THR A 95 -27.30 22.51 -0.29
CA THR A 95 -27.26 22.31 1.15
C THR A 95 -25.82 22.14 1.65
N VAL A 96 -25.62 22.27 2.95
CA VAL A 96 -24.34 21.97 3.60
C VAL A 96 -23.88 20.54 3.26
N SER A 97 -24.79 19.56 3.39
CA SER A 97 -24.51 18.16 3.10
C SER A 97 -24.16 17.90 1.62
N ASP A 98 -24.72 18.68 0.69
CA ASP A 98 -24.33 18.57 -0.72
C ASP A 98 -22.88 18.96 -0.94
N LEU A 99 -22.45 20.08 -0.34
CA LEU A 99 -21.08 20.58 -0.49
C LEU A 99 -20.07 19.69 0.25
N GLU A 100 -20.43 19.16 1.42
CA GLU A 100 -19.63 18.17 2.15
C GLU A 100 -19.41 16.90 1.30
N ARG A 101 -20.48 16.40 0.67
CA ARG A 101 -20.39 15.25 -0.25
C ARG A 101 -19.57 15.54 -1.50
N ILE A 102 -19.66 16.75 -2.05
CA ILE A 102 -18.84 17.19 -3.19
C ILE A 102 -17.36 17.19 -2.80
N LYS A 103 -17.02 17.80 -1.67
CA LYS A 103 -15.66 17.83 -1.11
C LYS A 103 -15.12 16.40 -0.91
N GLU A 104 -15.86 15.57 -0.18
CA GLU A 104 -15.46 14.21 0.15
C GLU A 104 -15.16 13.39 -1.10
N ARG A 105 -16.09 13.36 -2.07
CA ARG A 105 -15.93 12.59 -3.30
C ARG A 105 -14.72 13.05 -4.13
N HIS A 106 -14.51 14.36 -4.22
CA HIS A 106 -13.39 14.92 -4.97
C HIS A 106 -12.05 14.55 -4.33
N GLU A 107 -11.93 14.78 -3.03
CA GLU A 107 -10.69 14.57 -2.29
C GLU A 107 -10.35 13.08 -2.13
N ASP A 108 -11.34 12.20 -1.94
CA ASP A 108 -11.12 10.75 -1.85
C ASP A 108 -10.43 10.18 -3.10
N ARG A 109 -10.81 10.68 -4.29
CA ARG A 109 -10.16 10.30 -5.56
C ARG A 109 -8.66 10.61 -5.53
N PHE A 110 -8.28 11.79 -5.02
CA PHE A 110 -6.86 12.19 -4.98
C PHE A 110 -6.11 11.56 -3.81
N ARG A 111 -6.75 11.37 -2.65
CA ARG A 111 -6.16 10.60 -1.54
C ARG A 111 -5.79 9.19 -2.00
N ARG A 112 -6.70 8.49 -2.69
CA ARG A 112 -6.42 7.16 -3.25
C ARG A 112 -5.24 7.16 -4.22
N ALA A 113 -5.15 8.16 -5.09
CA ALA A 113 -4.05 8.29 -6.03
C ALA A 113 -2.71 8.54 -5.30
N LEU A 114 -2.70 9.40 -4.29
CA LEU A 114 -1.51 9.68 -3.46
C LEU A 114 -1.08 8.46 -2.66
N THR A 115 -2.03 7.71 -2.09
CA THR A 115 -1.77 6.45 -1.40
C THR A 115 -1.16 5.42 -2.35
N ALA A 116 -1.73 5.24 -3.55
CA ALA A 116 -1.17 4.33 -4.54
C ALA A 116 0.24 4.72 -4.98
N ILE A 117 0.53 6.02 -5.11
CA ILE A 117 1.88 6.51 -5.41
C ILE A 117 2.82 6.22 -4.25
N ALA A 118 2.43 6.51 -3.00
CA ALA A 118 3.25 6.24 -1.82
C ALA A 118 3.53 4.73 -1.66
N GLU A 119 2.53 3.87 -1.85
CA GLU A 119 2.66 2.41 -1.84
C GLU A 119 3.60 1.91 -2.97
N SER A 120 3.65 2.61 -4.11
CA SER A 120 4.59 2.28 -5.20
C SER A 120 6.03 2.74 -4.93
N GLN A 121 6.24 3.72 -4.04
CA GLN A 121 7.58 4.21 -3.69
C GLN A 121 8.35 3.26 -2.77
N ASP A 122 7.66 2.42 -2.00
CA ASP A 122 8.28 1.32 -1.25
C ASP A 122 8.80 0.19 -2.17
N GLU A 123 8.51 0.25 -3.48
CA GLU A 123 8.95 -0.74 -4.46
C GLU A 123 10.26 -0.37 -5.17
N TYR A 124 10.73 0.88 -5.05
CA TYR A 124 12.01 1.35 -5.64
C TYR A 124 13.16 1.34 -4.62
N ILE A 125 13.34 0.21 -3.94
CA ILE A 125 14.52 -0.08 -3.13
C ILE A 125 15.67 -0.48 -4.08
N ASP A 126 16.87 0.07 -3.87
CA ASP A 126 18.13 -0.26 -4.55
C ASP A 126 18.23 -1.76 -4.93
N LEU A 127 17.93 -2.05 -6.21
CA LEU A 127 17.83 -3.39 -6.79
C LEU A 127 19.16 -4.16 -6.77
N THR A 128 20.29 -3.52 -6.44
CA THR A 128 21.62 -4.13 -6.54
C THR A 128 22.11 -4.76 -5.23
N ARG A 129 21.56 -4.37 -4.08
CA ARG A 129 22.07 -4.82 -2.76
C ARG A 129 21.30 -5.96 -2.10
N HIS A 130 20.01 -6.13 -2.40
CA HIS A 130 19.16 -7.12 -1.72
C HIS A 130 19.01 -8.45 -2.46
N SER A 131 19.69 -8.66 -3.59
CA SER A 131 19.60 -9.89 -4.40
C SER A 131 20.90 -10.70 -4.46
N VAL A 132 21.91 -10.34 -3.65
CA VAL A 132 23.15 -11.11 -3.57
C VAL A 132 22.94 -12.34 -2.69
N VAL A 133 22.98 -13.52 -3.29
CA VAL A 133 22.93 -14.80 -2.57
C VAL A 133 24.23 -15.02 -1.81
N ARG A 134 24.13 -15.36 -0.52
CA ARG A 134 25.26 -15.86 0.27
C ARG A 134 25.11 -17.37 0.42
N PRO A 135 25.79 -18.18 -0.40
CA PRO A 135 25.53 -19.62 -0.50
C PRO A 135 25.99 -20.37 0.76
N CYS A 136 25.31 -21.48 1.08
CA CYS A 136 25.80 -22.45 2.04
C CYS A 136 26.99 -23.25 1.49
N LYS A 137 27.79 -23.83 2.37
CA LYS A 137 28.96 -24.64 2.02
C LYS A 137 28.76 -26.12 2.31
N THR A 138 28.15 -26.43 3.45
CA THR A 138 28.13 -27.80 4.00
C THR A 138 26.77 -28.23 4.49
N LEU A 139 25.82 -27.33 4.78
CA LEU A 139 24.54 -27.67 5.42
C LEU A 139 24.71 -28.42 6.76
N ALA A 140 25.87 -28.30 7.42
CA ALA A 140 26.19 -29.14 8.58
C ALA A 140 25.24 -28.92 9.76
N ARG A 141 24.77 -27.68 9.96
CA ARG A 141 23.71 -27.38 10.95
C ARG A 141 22.33 -27.83 10.49
N PHE A 142 22.04 -27.74 9.20
CA PHE A 142 20.71 -27.98 8.64
C PHE A 142 20.38 -29.47 8.50
N LEU A 143 21.38 -30.29 8.16
CA LEU A 143 21.26 -31.75 7.98
C LEU A 143 22.34 -32.47 8.81
N PRO A 144 22.32 -32.35 10.16
CA PRO A 144 23.40 -32.85 11.00
C PRO A 144 23.58 -34.37 10.94
N ASP A 145 22.52 -35.11 10.63
CA ASP A 145 22.49 -36.57 10.60
C ASP A 145 22.93 -37.16 9.25
N ASN A 146 22.96 -36.34 8.19
CA ASN A 146 23.42 -36.76 6.86
C ASN A 146 24.95 -36.82 6.82
N ASP A 147 25.49 -37.73 6.01
CA ASP A 147 26.93 -37.81 5.84
C ASP A 147 27.49 -36.63 5.01
N HIS A 148 28.81 -36.52 4.94
CA HIS A 148 29.45 -35.40 4.25
C HIS A 148 29.14 -35.39 2.73
N GLU A 149 29.09 -36.54 2.08
CA GLU A 149 28.85 -36.62 0.63
C GLU A 149 27.41 -36.22 0.30
N GLU A 150 26.43 -36.74 1.05
CA GLU A 150 25.01 -36.38 0.95
C GLU A 150 24.81 -34.86 1.15
N ARG A 151 25.37 -34.32 2.23
CA ARG A 151 25.27 -32.88 2.53
C ARG A 151 25.85 -31.98 1.45
N MET A 152 26.99 -32.37 0.86
CA MET A 152 27.60 -31.59 -0.21
C MET A 152 26.74 -31.62 -1.49
N ALA A 153 26.09 -32.75 -1.79
CA ALA A 153 25.14 -32.85 -2.89
C ALA A 153 23.90 -31.95 -2.64
N ASP A 154 23.34 -32.00 -1.43
CA ASP A 154 22.20 -31.16 -1.04
C ASP A 154 22.56 -29.67 -1.04
N ALA A 155 23.78 -29.30 -0.63
CA ALA A 155 24.25 -27.91 -0.66
C ALA A 155 24.24 -27.33 -2.08
N VAL A 156 24.58 -28.14 -3.10
CA VAL A 156 24.48 -27.73 -4.51
C VAL A 156 23.01 -27.47 -4.88
N THR A 157 22.10 -28.34 -4.47
CA THR A 157 20.66 -28.21 -4.71
C THR A 157 20.08 -26.97 -4.03
N VAL A 158 20.40 -26.76 -2.75
CA VAL A 158 19.97 -25.59 -1.96
C VAL A 158 20.51 -24.30 -2.56
N ASN A 159 21.77 -24.26 -2.97
CA ASN A 159 22.34 -23.05 -3.57
C ASN A 159 21.71 -22.73 -4.94
N ARG A 160 21.34 -23.73 -5.75
CA ARG A 160 20.54 -23.49 -6.96
C ARG A 160 19.16 -22.92 -6.65
N PHE A 161 18.55 -23.37 -5.56
CA PHE A 161 17.28 -22.83 -5.09
C PHE A 161 17.43 -21.40 -4.53
N ALA A 162 18.53 -21.10 -3.84
CA ALA A 162 18.86 -19.75 -3.38
C ALA A 162 18.99 -18.77 -4.56
N GLU A 163 19.64 -19.19 -5.65
CA GLU A 163 19.72 -18.41 -6.90
C GLU A 163 18.34 -18.19 -7.55
N LEU A 164 17.41 -19.13 -7.43
CA LEU A 164 16.03 -18.95 -7.88
C LEU A 164 15.31 -17.89 -7.04
N LEU A 165 15.46 -17.91 -5.71
CA LEU A 165 14.91 -16.88 -4.82
C LEU A 165 15.52 -15.50 -5.12
N GLY A 166 16.80 -15.42 -5.47
CA GLY A 166 17.45 -14.16 -5.82
C GLY A 166 16.94 -13.50 -7.11
N ARG A 167 16.19 -14.22 -7.94
CA ARG A 167 15.60 -13.69 -9.20
C ARG A 167 14.28 -12.94 -9.01
N VAL A 168 13.58 -13.18 -7.91
CA VAL A 168 12.29 -12.51 -7.66
C VAL A 168 12.48 -11.24 -6.84
N THR A 169 11.52 -10.32 -6.94
CA THR A 169 11.57 -9.05 -6.21
C THR A 169 11.67 -9.25 -4.69
N LEU A 170 12.18 -8.22 -4.00
CA LEU A 170 12.19 -8.18 -2.54
C LEU A 170 10.77 -8.31 -1.95
N ALA A 171 9.78 -7.68 -2.57
CA ALA A 171 8.37 -7.77 -2.18
C ALA A 171 7.84 -9.20 -2.30
N SER A 172 8.13 -9.90 -3.39
CA SER A 172 7.71 -11.30 -3.58
C SER A 172 8.38 -12.24 -2.58
N ARG A 173 9.67 -12.06 -2.26
CA ARG A 173 10.31 -12.81 -1.16
C ARG A 173 9.70 -12.49 0.20
N GLY A 174 9.35 -11.23 0.44
CA GLY A 174 8.64 -10.81 1.65
C GLY A 174 7.30 -11.54 1.80
N LEU A 175 6.49 -11.57 0.73
CA LEU A 175 5.24 -12.32 0.70
C LEU A 175 5.50 -13.83 0.91
N LEU A 176 6.48 -14.40 0.20
CA LEU A 176 6.84 -15.81 0.33
C LEU A 176 7.21 -16.17 1.78
N TYR A 177 8.01 -15.33 2.45
CA TYR A 177 8.33 -15.51 3.87
C TYR A 177 7.08 -15.55 4.74
N VAL A 178 6.13 -14.62 4.56
CA VAL A 178 4.87 -14.61 5.33
C VAL A 178 4.08 -15.90 5.09
N VAL A 179 4.02 -16.37 3.83
CA VAL A 179 3.35 -17.65 3.50
C VAL A 179 4.03 -18.83 4.19
N VAL A 180 5.36 -18.89 4.19
CA VAL A 180 6.16 -19.93 4.85
C VAL A 180 5.95 -19.92 6.37
N GLU A 181 5.98 -18.75 7.00
CA GLU A 181 5.74 -18.58 8.45
C GLU A 181 4.34 -19.09 8.85
N HIS A 182 3.36 -18.94 7.97
CA HIS A 182 1.99 -19.44 8.18
C HIS A 182 1.80 -20.89 7.68
N LYS A 183 2.90 -21.63 7.45
CA LYS A 183 2.90 -23.03 7.00
C LYS A 183 2.08 -23.25 5.73
N GLY A 184 2.06 -22.23 4.86
CA GLY A 184 1.28 -22.22 3.63
C GLY A 184 -0.23 -22.16 3.83
N LEU A 185 -0.76 -21.87 5.01
CA LEU A 185 -2.20 -21.71 5.28
C LEU A 185 -2.59 -20.22 5.26
N LEU A 186 -2.29 -19.53 4.17
CA LEU A 186 -2.53 -18.10 4.02
C LEU A 186 -3.32 -17.82 2.74
N GLY A 187 -4.45 -17.13 2.87
CA GLY A 187 -5.28 -16.70 1.74
C GLY A 187 -4.86 -15.34 1.21
N VAL A 188 -5.16 -15.04 -0.06
CA VAL A 188 -4.85 -13.76 -0.70
C VAL A 188 -5.39 -12.56 0.09
N GLU A 189 -6.63 -12.61 0.57
CA GLU A 189 -7.25 -11.52 1.31
C GLU A 189 -6.62 -11.32 2.69
N GLU A 190 -6.14 -12.39 3.33
CA GLU A 190 -5.42 -12.30 4.59
C GLU A 190 -4.01 -11.75 4.40
N ALA A 191 -3.30 -12.25 3.38
CA ALA A 191 -1.99 -11.73 3.00
C ALA A 191 -2.07 -10.22 2.70
N ALA A 192 -3.12 -9.76 2.01
CA ALA A 192 -3.35 -8.36 1.72
C ALA A 192 -3.46 -7.51 3.00
N ARG A 193 -4.28 -7.94 3.97
CA ARG A 193 -4.44 -7.26 5.26
C ARG A 193 -3.12 -7.21 6.06
N ARG A 194 -2.36 -8.31 6.09
CA ARG A 194 -1.09 -8.40 6.82
C ARG A 194 0.01 -7.51 6.21
N ASN A 195 0.02 -7.39 4.89
CA ASN A 195 0.99 -6.58 4.16
C ASN A 195 0.51 -5.14 3.93
N GLY A 196 -0.66 -4.76 4.46
CA GLY A 196 -1.21 -3.41 4.32
C GLY A 196 -1.46 -2.99 2.87
N CYS A 197 -1.79 -3.93 1.97
CA CYS A 197 -1.96 -3.66 0.54
C CYS A 197 -3.26 -4.26 -0.01
N SER A 198 -3.55 -4.02 -1.29
CA SER A 198 -4.75 -4.56 -1.94
C SER A 198 -4.61 -6.06 -2.28
N PRO A 199 -5.72 -6.83 -2.33
CA PRO A 199 -5.70 -8.21 -2.85
C PRO A 199 -5.14 -8.32 -4.27
N HIS A 200 -5.37 -7.31 -5.12
CA HIS A 200 -4.82 -7.25 -6.47
C HIS A 200 -3.29 -7.26 -6.45
N ARG A 201 -2.68 -6.46 -5.56
CA ARG A 201 -1.24 -6.44 -5.36
C ARG A 201 -0.68 -7.80 -4.94
N ILE A 202 -1.40 -8.53 -4.08
CA ILE A 202 -1.00 -9.89 -3.70
C ILE A 202 -1.06 -10.84 -4.91
N PHE A 203 -2.09 -10.77 -5.74
CA PHE A 203 -2.15 -11.56 -6.98
C PHE A 203 -0.95 -11.29 -7.91
N ASP A 204 -0.52 -10.03 -8.05
CA ASP A 204 0.63 -9.68 -8.87
C ASP A 204 1.94 -10.29 -8.32
N LEU A 205 2.14 -10.23 -7.01
CA LEU A 205 3.29 -10.84 -6.33
C LEU A 205 3.28 -12.36 -6.46
N VAL A 206 2.13 -13.01 -6.24
CA VAL A 206 2.02 -14.47 -6.40
C VAL A 206 2.21 -14.89 -7.86
N ALA A 207 1.78 -14.09 -8.83
CA ALA A 207 2.04 -14.36 -10.24
C ALA A 207 3.55 -14.34 -10.56
N GLU A 208 4.35 -13.49 -9.90
CA GLU A 208 5.82 -13.56 -10.00
C GLU A 208 6.38 -14.84 -9.37
N LEU A 209 5.89 -15.20 -8.17
CA LEU A 209 6.30 -16.43 -7.48
C LEU A 209 5.96 -17.69 -8.30
N ASP A 210 4.81 -17.73 -8.95
CA ASP A 210 4.36 -18.88 -9.76
C ASP A 210 5.21 -19.05 -11.03
N ARG A 211 5.51 -17.94 -11.73
CA ARG A 211 6.45 -17.94 -12.86
C ARG A 211 7.82 -18.50 -12.48
N ASN A 212 8.23 -18.33 -11.22
CA ASN A 212 9.48 -18.84 -10.67
C ASN A 212 9.32 -20.16 -9.90
N ARG A 213 8.14 -20.80 -9.95
CA ARG A 213 7.87 -22.11 -9.29
C ARG A 213 8.08 -22.09 -7.78
N LEU A 214 7.77 -20.97 -7.12
CA LEU A 214 7.91 -20.80 -5.66
C LEU A 214 6.56 -20.97 -4.94
N ALA A 215 5.51 -20.32 -5.43
CA ALA A 215 4.16 -20.40 -4.87
C ALA A 215 3.10 -20.02 -5.92
N TRP A 216 1.88 -20.51 -5.76
CA TRP A 216 0.75 -20.26 -6.66
C TRP A 216 -0.55 -20.09 -5.87
N VAL A 217 -1.60 -19.57 -6.49
CA VAL A 217 -2.92 -19.44 -5.84
C VAL A 217 -3.81 -20.63 -6.18
N ASP A 218 -4.29 -21.32 -5.15
CA ASP A 218 -5.35 -22.31 -5.26
C ASP A 218 -6.71 -21.65 -4.92
N PRO A 219 -7.55 -21.35 -5.94
CA PRO A 219 -8.86 -20.76 -5.70
C PRO A 219 -9.85 -21.77 -5.08
N ASP A 220 -9.57 -23.07 -5.20
CA ASP A 220 -10.48 -24.16 -4.86
C ASP A 220 -10.09 -24.89 -3.56
N ASP A 221 -9.13 -24.37 -2.76
CA ASP A 221 -8.74 -25.00 -1.49
C ASP A 221 -9.86 -24.89 -0.45
N ASP A 222 -10.30 -26.05 0.07
CA ASP A 222 -11.41 -26.17 1.01
C ASP A 222 -11.14 -25.55 2.40
N ARG A 223 -9.87 -25.30 2.76
CA ARG A 223 -9.49 -24.77 4.08
C ARG A 223 -9.40 -23.25 4.09
N VAL A 224 -8.89 -22.68 3.01
CA VAL A 224 -8.61 -21.24 2.91
C VAL A 224 -8.96 -20.76 1.51
N ARG A 225 -9.86 -19.78 1.42
CA ARG A 225 -10.20 -19.16 0.13
C ARG A 225 -8.97 -18.52 -0.52
N ASN A 226 -8.78 -18.73 -1.83
CA ASN A 226 -7.65 -18.18 -2.58
C ASN A 226 -6.32 -18.45 -1.88
N ARG A 227 -6.07 -19.70 -1.51
CA ARG A 227 -4.91 -20.06 -0.72
C ARG A 227 -3.64 -19.87 -1.53
N ILE A 228 -2.62 -19.27 -0.92
CA ILE A 228 -1.28 -19.21 -1.50
C ILE A 228 -0.54 -20.49 -1.11
N VAL A 229 -0.35 -21.37 -2.09
CA VAL A 229 0.25 -22.70 -1.92
C VAL A 229 1.72 -22.65 -2.31
N LEU A 230 2.60 -23.07 -1.40
CA LEU A 230 4.02 -23.26 -1.68
C LEU A 230 4.20 -24.40 -2.69
N THR A 231 5.08 -24.21 -3.67
CA THR A 231 5.44 -25.27 -4.61
C THR A 231 6.31 -26.30 -3.88
N LYS A 232 5.84 -27.55 -3.80
CA LYS A 232 6.45 -28.64 -3.02
C LYS A 232 6.64 -29.89 -3.87
N GLY A 233 7.52 -30.79 -3.41
CA GLY A 233 7.62 -32.17 -3.90
C GLY A 233 8.09 -32.31 -5.35
N PHE A 234 7.61 -33.34 -6.06
CA PHE A 234 7.96 -33.67 -7.45
C PHE A 234 7.67 -32.54 -8.47
N ASN A 235 6.94 -31.51 -8.07
CA ASN A 235 6.59 -30.39 -8.93
C ASN A 235 7.64 -29.26 -8.93
N HIS A 236 8.65 -29.32 -8.05
CA HIS A 236 9.71 -28.32 -7.99
C HIS A 236 10.95 -28.78 -8.79
N PRO A 237 11.38 -28.05 -9.84
CA PRO A 237 12.40 -28.52 -10.79
C PRO A 237 13.83 -28.59 -10.20
N ILE A 238 14.07 -27.96 -9.05
CA ILE A 238 15.37 -27.95 -8.36
C ILE A 238 15.37 -28.90 -7.15
N LEU A 239 14.38 -28.74 -6.25
CA LEU A 239 14.28 -29.48 -5.00
C LEU A 239 13.81 -30.94 -5.15
N ASP A 240 13.29 -31.34 -6.32
CA ASP A 240 13.03 -32.74 -6.72
C ASP A 240 12.49 -33.65 -5.61
N GLY A 241 11.29 -33.34 -5.10
CA GLY A 241 10.67 -34.13 -4.02
C GLY A 241 10.94 -33.61 -2.61
N TRP A 242 11.96 -32.77 -2.40
CA TRP A 242 12.26 -32.19 -1.09
C TRP A 242 11.33 -31.02 -0.75
N ASP A 243 10.58 -31.17 0.36
CA ASP A 243 9.85 -30.05 0.99
C ASP A 243 10.80 -29.16 1.81
N PHE A 244 11.65 -28.43 1.09
CA PHE A 244 12.68 -27.58 1.71
C PHE A 244 12.10 -26.56 2.68
N PHE A 245 10.94 -25.96 2.38
CA PHE A 245 10.33 -24.98 3.27
C PHE A 245 9.88 -25.60 4.60
N GLU A 246 9.34 -26.82 4.59
CA GLU A 246 8.99 -27.53 5.83
C GLU A 246 10.23 -27.87 6.66
N SER A 247 11.31 -28.34 6.01
CA SER A 247 12.60 -28.55 6.68
C SER A 247 13.15 -27.25 7.26
N LEU A 248 13.04 -26.14 6.52
CA LEU A 248 13.51 -24.83 6.95
C LEU A 248 12.72 -24.27 8.14
N ILE A 249 11.39 -24.40 8.13
CA ILE A 249 10.53 -24.04 9.27
C ILE A 249 10.94 -24.83 10.51
N THR A 250 11.11 -26.14 10.38
CA THR A 250 11.51 -27.03 11.48
C THR A 250 12.86 -26.59 12.06
N PHE A 251 13.88 -26.42 11.20
CA PHE A 251 15.21 -25.97 11.59
C PHE A 251 15.21 -24.62 12.33
N ALA A 252 14.48 -23.63 11.82
CA ALA A 252 14.40 -22.31 12.46
C ALA A 252 13.60 -22.34 13.77
N SER A 253 12.59 -23.21 13.89
CA SER A 253 11.79 -23.32 15.12
C SER A 253 12.58 -23.87 16.31
N GLU A 254 13.65 -24.64 16.05
CA GLU A 254 14.52 -25.23 17.06
C GLU A 254 15.70 -24.33 17.46
N ARG A 255 15.85 -23.16 16.82
CA ARG A 255 17.03 -22.29 16.93
C ARG A 255 16.65 -20.82 17.04
N SER A 256 17.08 -20.16 18.12
CA SER A 256 16.82 -18.72 18.31
C SER A 256 17.77 -17.80 17.53
N ASP A 257 18.87 -18.35 16.99
CA ASP A 257 19.91 -17.61 16.28
C ASP A 257 19.73 -17.59 14.76
N VAL A 258 18.68 -18.22 14.24
CA VAL A 258 18.33 -18.25 12.82
C VAL A 258 16.94 -17.69 12.60
N ALA A 259 16.84 -16.57 11.88
CA ALA A 259 15.56 -16.05 11.44
C ALA A 259 15.25 -16.51 10.01
N LEU A 260 14.05 -17.08 9.79
CA LEU A 260 13.57 -17.47 8.45
C LEU A 260 13.63 -16.32 7.44
N LYS A 261 13.36 -15.10 7.91
CA LYS A 261 13.41 -13.89 7.10
C LYS A 261 14.81 -13.64 6.54
N ASP A 262 15.87 -13.89 7.30
CA ASP A 262 17.25 -13.66 6.85
C ASP A 262 17.67 -14.66 5.77
N VAL A 263 17.13 -15.88 5.80
CA VAL A 263 17.34 -16.89 4.75
C VAL A 263 16.51 -16.56 3.50
N ILE A 264 15.18 -16.38 3.64
CA ILE A 264 14.27 -16.25 2.50
C ILE A 264 14.35 -14.87 1.85
N VAL A 265 14.33 -13.81 2.66
CA VAL A 265 14.34 -12.42 2.18
C VAL A 265 15.77 -11.90 2.06
N GLY A 266 16.63 -12.22 3.04
CA GLY A 266 18.02 -11.80 3.06
C GLY A 266 18.97 -12.63 2.18
N LEU A 267 18.54 -13.81 1.70
CA LEU A 267 19.35 -14.78 0.94
C LEU A 267 20.63 -15.22 1.67
N ASP A 268 20.63 -15.22 3.00
CA ASP A 268 21.77 -15.69 3.78
C ASP A 268 21.67 -17.19 4.08
N PHE A 269 22.11 -18.01 3.12
CA PHE A 269 22.14 -19.46 3.27
C PHE A 269 23.34 -19.94 4.09
N THR A 270 24.28 -19.07 4.45
CA THR A 270 25.37 -19.41 5.39
C THR A 270 24.84 -19.73 6.79
N LEU A 271 23.60 -19.34 7.11
CA LEU A 271 22.92 -19.69 8.35
C LEU A 271 22.60 -21.19 8.47
N LEU A 272 22.66 -21.94 7.36
CA LEU A 272 22.42 -23.39 7.30
C LEU A 272 23.66 -24.24 7.56
N ASP A 273 24.86 -23.64 7.60
CA ASP A 273 26.15 -24.29 7.80
C ASP A 273 26.55 -24.39 9.26
#